data_AF-A0A355UGC4-F1
#
_entry.id   AF-A0A355UGC4-F1
#
_cell.length_a   1.000
_cell.length_b   1.000
_cell.length_c   1.000
_cell.angle_alpha   90.00
_cell.angle_beta   90.00
_cell.angle_gamma   90.00
#
_symmetry.space_group_name_H-M   'P 1'
#
loop_
_entity.id
_entity.type
_entity.pdbx_description
1 polymer ?
#
loop_
_entity_poly.entity_id
_entity_poly.type
_entity_poly.pdbx_seq_one_letter_code
_entity_poly.pdbx_strand_id
1 'polypeptide(L)'
;MSNQDIIIYQNKEGNIKLDVHLQNETVWINRQQMANLFNRDVKTIGKHINNVFEEGELDKSSTVAKFATVQLEGEREVERLIEYYNLDVIISVGYRVKSVQGTQFRIWATKRIHEYIVKGFTLDDERLKQEGGRSRYFEELLQRIRDIRSSERNFYQKITDIYSTSIDYRKDVELTKHFFATVQNKMHYAVHGNTAAELIHNRA
;
A
#
# COMPACT_ATOMS: atom_id res chain seq x y z
N MET A 1 -11.62 -15.85 -12.41
CA MET A 1 -10.93 -15.51 -11.14
C MET A 1 -9.47 -15.33 -11.47
N SER A 2 -8.89 -14.13 -11.30
CA SER A 2 -7.45 -13.95 -11.56
C SER A 2 -6.67 -14.42 -10.34
N ASN A 3 -6.10 -15.64 -10.41
CA ASN A 3 -4.98 -15.98 -9.53
C ASN A 3 -3.81 -15.08 -9.94
N GLN A 4 -3.33 -14.27 -8.99
CA GLN A 4 -2.11 -13.51 -9.14
C GLN A 4 -1.13 -14.01 -8.10
N ASP A 5 0.04 -14.43 -8.56
CA ASP A 5 1.14 -14.82 -7.68
C ASP A 5 1.64 -13.56 -6.97
N ILE A 6 1.36 -13.43 -5.68
CA ILE A 6 1.83 -12.29 -4.90
C ILE A 6 2.79 -12.77 -3.85
N ILE A 7 3.93 -12.11 -3.86
CA ILE A 7 4.96 -12.35 -2.89
C ILE A 7 4.61 -11.54 -1.64
N ILE A 8 4.12 -12.23 -0.61
CA ILE A 8 3.78 -11.60 0.69
C ILE A 8 5.03 -11.04 1.36
N TYR A 9 6.12 -11.83 1.40
CA TYR A 9 7.47 -11.35 1.75
C TYR A 9 8.54 -12.32 1.24
N GLN A 10 9.71 -11.78 0.89
CA GLN A 10 10.88 -12.60 0.51
C GLN A 10 11.80 -12.79 1.71
N ASN A 11 12.18 -14.03 2.00
CA ASN A 11 13.33 -14.31 2.85
C ASN A 11 14.63 -14.04 2.06
N LYS A 12 15.79 -14.07 2.72
CA LYS A 12 17.11 -13.88 2.06
C LYS A 12 17.39 -14.87 0.92
N GLU A 13 16.64 -15.97 0.83
CA GLU A 13 16.77 -17.02 -0.19
C GLU A 13 15.74 -16.88 -1.33
N GLY A 14 14.85 -15.87 -1.30
CA GLY A 14 13.97 -15.51 -2.42
C GLY A 14 12.81 -16.46 -2.73
N ASN A 15 12.55 -17.49 -1.91
CA ASN A 15 11.80 -18.67 -2.38
C ASN A 15 10.33 -18.81 -1.92
N ILE A 16 9.77 -17.91 -1.12
CA ILE A 16 8.37 -18.06 -0.69
C ILE A 16 7.44 -17.34 -1.69
N LYS A 17 7.02 -18.08 -2.72
CA LYS A 17 5.90 -17.71 -3.60
C LYS A 17 4.63 -18.39 -3.09
N LEU A 18 3.57 -17.60 -2.91
CA LEU A 18 2.26 -18.10 -2.53
C LEU A 18 1.24 -17.60 -3.54
N ASP A 19 0.41 -18.52 -4.00
CA ASP A 19 -0.82 -18.17 -4.72
C ASP A 19 -1.78 -17.59 -3.70
N VAL A 20 -2.16 -16.33 -3.88
CA VAL A 20 -3.09 -15.66 -2.98
C VAL A 20 -4.30 -15.14 -3.75
N HIS A 21 -5.42 -15.05 -3.06
CA HIS A 21 -6.58 -14.35 -3.61
C HIS A 21 -6.49 -12.87 -3.24
N LEU A 22 -6.46 -12.00 -4.24
CA LEU A 22 -6.70 -10.58 -4.04
C LEU A 22 -8.19 -10.30 -4.18
N GLN A 23 -8.77 -9.74 -3.12
CA GLN A 23 -10.13 -9.23 -3.17
C GLN A 23 -10.22 -8.02 -2.23
N ASN A 24 -10.90 -6.95 -2.68
CA ASN A 24 -11.05 -5.70 -1.94
C ASN A 24 -9.69 -5.14 -1.45
N GLU A 25 -8.68 -5.16 -2.32
CA GLU A 25 -7.34 -4.63 -2.05
C GLU A 25 -6.59 -5.31 -0.89
N THR A 26 -7.08 -6.46 -0.42
CA THR A 26 -6.41 -7.26 0.60
C THR A 26 -6.11 -8.68 0.11
N VAL A 27 -5.15 -9.30 0.79
CA VAL A 27 -4.66 -10.64 0.53
C VAL A 27 -5.44 -11.63 1.38
N TRP A 28 -5.95 -12.68 0.77
CA TRP A 28 -6.67 -13.76 1.44
C TRP A 28 -5.93 -15.09 1.26
N ILE A 29 -5.63 -15.75 2.37
CA ILE A 29 -5.03 -17.10 2.38
C ILE A 29 -5.75 -18.03 3.37
N ASN A 30 -5.75 -19.33 3.09
CA ASN A 30 -6.29 -20.35 4.00
C ASN A 30 -5.25 -20.81 5.03
N ARG A 31 -5.68 -21.64 6.00
CA ARG A 31 -4.79 -22.14 7.08
C ARG A 31 -3.61 -22.97 6.57
N GLN A 32 -3.78 -23.69 5.46
CA GLN A 32 -2.72 -24.51 4.86
C GLN A 32 -1.64 -23.61 4.24
N GLN A 33 -2.05 -22.58 3.52
CA GLN A 33 -1.15 -21.58 2.95
C GLN A 33 -0.41 -20.82 4.05
N MET A 34 -1.08 -20.46 5.13
CA MET A 34 -0.45 -19.79 6.28
C MET A 34 0.52 -20.71 7.03
N ALA A 35 0.21 -22.01 7.13
CA ALA A 35 1.12 -23.03 7.64
C ALA A 35 2.41 -23.12 6.80
N ASN A 36 2.28 -23.10 5.48
CA ASN A 36 3.42 -23.08 4.56
C ASN A 36 4.23 -21.78 4.68
N LEU A 37 3.55 -20.62 4.71
CA LEU A 37 4.16 -19.29 4.86
C LEU A 37 5.06 -19.21 6.08
N PHE A 38 4.58 -19.67 7.24
CA PHE A 38 5.31 -19.58 8.50
C PHE A 38 6.03 -20.88 8.90
N ASN A 39 6.01 -21.91 8.06
CA ASN A 39 6.58 -23.23 8.30
C ASN A 39 6.19 -23.79 9.68
N ARG A 40 4.89 -23.95 9.89
CA ARG A 40 4.29 -24.51 11.11
C ARG A 40 3.11 -25.40 10.80
N ASP A 41 2.79 -26.27 11.74
CA ASP A 41 1.61 -27.12 11.63
C ASP A 41 0.32 -26.30 11.54
N VAL A 42 -0.60 -26.75 10.68
CA VAL A 42 -1.94 -26.17 10.50
C VAL A 42 -2.72 -26.09 11.81
N LYS A 43 -2.47 -27.04 12.73
CA LYS A 43 -3.04 -27.03 14.09
C LYS A 43 -2.53 -25.86 14.92
N THR A 44 -1.23 -25.60 14.87
CA THR A 44 -0.58 -24.48 15.56
C THR A 44 -1.08 -23.14 15.01
N ILE A 45 -1.18 -23.01 13.69
CA ILE A 45 -1.78 -21.84 13.05
C ILE A 45 -3.22 -21.63 13.50
N GLY A 46 -4.04 -22.70 13.51
CA GLY A 46 -5.41 -22.62 13.99
C GLY A 46 -5.53 -22.16 15.44
N LYS A 47 -4.63 -22.62 16.31
CA LYS A 47 -4.58 -22.14 17.69
C LYS A 47 -4.30 -20.64 17.73
N HIS A 48 -3.33 -20.14 16.98
CA HIS A 48 -3.05 -18.70 16.95
C HIS A 48 -4.23 -17.89 16.40
N ILE A 49 -4.88 -18.34 15.35
CA ILE A 49 -6.08 -17.69 14.79
C ILE A 49 -7.21 -17.62 15.83
N ASN A 50 -7.50 -18.74 16.52
CA ASN A 50 -8.53 -18.75 17.55
C ASN A 50 -8.20 -17.77 18.68
N ASN A 51 -6.95 -17.77 19.16
CA ASN A 51 -6.50 -16.83 20.18
C ASN A 51 -6.67 -15.37 19.74
N VAL A 52 -6.38 -15.03 18.48
CA VAL A 52 -6.57 -13.66 17.94
C VAL A 52 -8.02 -13.19 18.07
N PHE A 53 -8.98 -14.08 17.81
CA PHE A 53 -10.40 -13.78 17.96
C PHE A 53 -10.87 -13.80 19.42
N GLU A 54 -10.40 -14.75 20.23
CA GLU A 54 -10.75 -14.85 21.65
C GLU A 54 -10.22 -13.66 22.46
N GLU A 55 -9.05 -13.13 22.10
CA GLU A 55 -8.46 -11.94 22.72
C GLU A 55 -9.11 -10.64 22.22
N GLY A 56 -9.99 -10.71 21.21
CA GLY A 56 -10.65 -9.53 20.63
C GLY A 56 -9.72 -8.62 19.85
N GLU A 57 -8.55 -9.11 19.41
CA GLU A 57 -7.61 -8.31 18.60
C GLU A 57 -8.20 -7.99 17.22
N LEU A 58 -8.91 -8.95 16.63
CA LEU A 58 -9.59 -8.81 15.35
C LEU A 58 -11.02 -9.33 15.45
N ASP A 59 -11.91 -8.74 14.66
CA ASP A 59 -13.27 -9.23 14.51
C ASP A 59 -13.35 -10.30 13.40
N LYS A 60 -14.01 -11.43 13.71
CA LYS A 60 -14.10 -12.56 12.78
C LYS A 60 -14.95 -12.25 11.55
N SER A 61 -15.97 -11.39 11.66
CA SER A 61 -16.89 -11.11 10.56
C SER A 61 -16.26 -10.28 9.44
N SER A 62 -15.26 -9.46 9.78
CA SER A 62 -14.53 -8.60 8.84
C SER A 62 -13.25 -9.23 8.28
N THR A 63 -12.68 -10.22 8.98
CA THR A 63 -11.36 -10.79 8.64
C THR A 63 -11.39 -12.25 8.16
N VAL A 64 -12.57 -12.91 8.16
CA VAL A 64 -12.76 -14.28 7.66
C VAL A 64 -13.80 -14.32 6.54
N ALA A 65 -13.43 -14.93 5.42
CA ALA A 65 -14.32 -15.21 4.31
C ALA A 65 -14.35 -16.73 4.02
N LYS A 66 -15.48 -17.21 3.49
CA LYS A 66 -15.61 -18.59 3.02
C LYS A 66 -15.64 -18.62 1.50
N PHE A 67 -14.70 -19.34 0.90
CA PHE A 67 -14.64 -19.53 -0.54
C PHE A 67 -14.98 -20.97 -0.89
N ALA A 68 -15.82 -21.15 -1.90
CA ALA A 68 -16.08 -22.45 -2.50
C ALA A 68 -14.82 -22.96 -3.17
N THR A 69 -14.38 -24.16 -2.77
CA THR A 69 -13.27 -24.86 -3.38
C THR A 69 -13.76 -26.24 -3.80
N VAL A 70 -13.65 -26.53 -5.10
CA VAL A 70 -13.96 -27.85 -5.64
C VAL A 70 -12.71 -28.72 -5.48
N GLN A 71 -12.86 -29.85 -4.82
CA GLN A 71 -11.81 -30.85 -4.66
C GLN A 71 -12.28 -32.17 -5.27
N LEU A 72 -11.39 -32.82 -6.03
CA LEU A 72 -11.60 -34.18 -6.52
C LEU A 72 -11.27 -35.19 -5.41
N GLU A 73 -12.27 -35.94 -4.96
CA GLU A 73 -12.12 -37.08 -4.05
C GLU A 73 -12.48 -38.36 -4.80
N GLY A 74 -11.46 -39.06 -5.32
CA GLY A 74 -11.66 -40.19 -6.23
C GLY A 74 -12.19 -39.72 -7.59
N GLU A 75 -13.36 -40.24 -8.00
CA GLU A 75 -14.06 -39.81 -9.23
C GLU A 75 -15.11 -38.71 -8.98
N ARG A 76 -15.29 -38.24 -7.74
CA ARG A 76 -16.34 -37.27 -7.39
C ARG A 76 -15.74 -35.89 -7.15
N GLU A 77 -16.34 -34.88 -7.77
CA GLU A 77 -16.12 -33.48 -7.41
C GLU A 77 -16.95 -33.14 -6.17
N VAL A 78 -16.28 -32.71 -5.10
CA VAL A 78 -16.91 -32.28 -3.85
C VAL A 78 -16.58 -30.82 -3.63
N GLU A 79 -17.62 -29.99 -3.56
CA GLU A 79 -17.48 -28.58 -3.22
C GLU A 79 -17.45 -28.42 -1.70
N ARG A 80 -16.41 -27.74 -1.18
CA ARG A 80 -16.29 -27.39 0.24
C ARG A 80 -16.11 -25.89 0.39
N LEU A 81 -16.75 -25.33 1.41
CA LEU A 81 -16.51 -23.96 1.84
C LEU A 81 -15.29 -23.93 2.75
N ILE A 82 -14.18 -23.40 2.23
CA ILE A 82 -12.92 -23.25 2.96
C ILE A 82 -12.85 -21.84 3.54
N GLU A 83 -12.42 -21.73 4.81
CA GLU A 83 -12.15 -20.45 5.44
C GLU A 83 -10.81 -19.86 4.97
N TYR A 84 -10.85 -18.60 4.58
CA TYR A 84 -9.71 -17.77 4.23
C TYR A 84 -9.65 -16.56 5.17
N TYR A 85 -8.44 -16.11 5.43
CA TYR A 85 -8.13 -15.07 6.39
C TYR A 85 -7.41 -13.94 5.67
N ASN A 86 -7.80 -12.71 5.99
CA ASN A 86 -7.25 -11.51 5.36
C ASN A 86 -5.83 -11.18 5.87
N LEU A 87 -5.24 -10.13 5.31
CA LEU A 87 -3.89 -9.68 5.66
C LEU A 87 -3.70 -9.37 7.16
N ASP A 88 -4.72 -8.85 7.85
CA ASP A 88 -4.62 -8.50 9.27
C ASP A 88 -4.40 -9.74 10.14
N VAL A 89 -5.13 -10.83 9.85
CA VAL A 89 -4.94 -12.11 10.55
C VAL A 89 -3.57 -12.69 10.23
N ILE A 90 -3.11 -12.58 8.97
CA ILE A 90 -1.77 -13.05 8.57
C ILE A 90 -0.69 -12.31 9.37
N ILE A 91 -0.81 -10.98 9.50
CA ILE A 91 0.13 -10.15 10.27
C ILE A 91 0.11 -10.57 11.74
N SER A 92 -1.08 -10.63 12.36
CA SER A 92 -1.22 -10.99 13.78
C SER A 92 -0.62 -12.37 14.09
N VAL A 93 -0.95 -13.38 13.28
CA VAL A 93 -0.39 -14.73 13.42
C VAL A 93 1.13 -14.70 13.21
N GLY A 94 1.64 -13.95 12.23
CA GLY A 94 3.08 -13.81 11.99
C GLY A 94 3.86 -13.28 13.19
N TYR A 95 3.25 -12.41 14.00
CA TYR A 95 3.85 -11.94 15.26
C TYR A 95 3.81 -12.99 16.38
N ARG A 96 2.81 -13.88 16.38
CA ARG A 96 2.61 -14.91 17.42
C ARG A 96 3.36 -16.22 17.13
N VAL A 97 3.70 -16.49 15.87
CA VAL A 97 4.36 -17.74 15.47
C VAL A 97 5.84 -17.76 15.86
N LYS A 98 6.24 -18.83 16.56
CA LYS A 98 7.64 -19.15 16.86
C LYS A 98 8.23 -20.07 15.79
N SER A 99 8.74 -19.48 14.72
CA SER A 99 9.51 -20.17 13.65
C SER A 99 10.60 -19.27 13.07
N VAL A 100 11.52 -19.86 12.30
CA VAL A 100 12.54 -19.08 11.56
C VAL A 100 11.84 -18.16 10.57
N GLN A 101 10.84 -18.66 9.84
CA GLN A 101 10.04 -17.90 8.88
C GLN A 101 9.28 -16.75 9.56
N GLY A 102 8.63 -17.00 10.70
CA GLY A 102 7.97 -15.95 11.49
C GLY A 102 8.96 -14.91 12.02
N THR A 103 10.19 -15.32 12.35
CA THR A 103 11.26 -14.39 12.73
C THR A 103 11.68 -13.50 11.56
N GLN A 104 11.87 -14.08 10.36
CA GLN A 104 12.17 -13.31 9.14
C GLN A 104 11.02 -12.36 8.77
N PHE A 105 9.77 -12.81 8.89
CA PHE A 105 8.59 -11.98 8.69
C PHE A 105 8.61 -10.76 9.62
N ARG A 106 8.82 -10.97 10.93
CA ARG A 106 8.91 -9.85 11.90
C ARG A 106 10.06 -8.90 11.62
N ILE A 107 11.24 -9.41 11.24
CA ILE A 107 12.38 -8.56 10.85
C ILE A 107 12.02 -7.69 9.64
N TRP A 108 11.41 -8.30 8.62
CA TRP A 108 10.95 -7.59 7.43
C TRP A 108 9.88 -6.53 7.77
N ALA A 109 8.84 -6.90 8.51
CA ALA A 109 7.76 -6.00 8.91
C ALA A 109 8.29 -4.83 9.76
N THR A 110 9.17 -5.12 10.71
CA THR A 110 9.82 -4.09 11.55
C THR A 110 10.63 -3.12 10.70
N LYS A 111 11.36 -3.59 9.68
CA LYS A 111 12.11 -2.71 8.78
C LYS A 111 11.18 -1.76 8.02
N ARG A 112 10.03 -2.25 7.54
CA ARG A 112 9.03 -1.44 6.82
C ARG A 112 8.37 -0.42 7.74
N ILE A 113 7.97 -0.84 8.94
CA ILE A 113 7.40 0.07 9.95
C ILE A 113 8.43 1.15 10.34
N HIS A 114 9.67 0.76 10.60
CA HIS A 114 10.74 1.71 10.95
C HIS A 114 10.99 2.71 9.80
N GLU A 115 11.04 2.23 8.56
CA GLU A 115 11.17 3.10 7.39
C GLU A 115 10.03 4.11 7.30
N TYR A 116 8.78 3.65 7.48
CA TYR A 116 7.61 4.53 7.51
C TYR A 116 7.70 5.57 8.64
N ILE A 117 8.07 5.17 9.86
CA ILE A 117 8.18 6.07 11.00
C ILE A 117 9.26 7.14 10.78
N VAL A 118 10.41 6.77 10.20
CA VAL A 118 11.53 7.69 9.99
C VAL A 118 11.34 8.59 8.77
N LYS A 119 10.86 8.04 7.65
CA LYS A 119 10.76 8.77 6.36
C LYS A 119 9.37 9.33 6.08
N GLY A 120 8.33 8.82 6.74
CA GLY A 120 6.92 9.10 6.45
C GLY A 120 6.33 8.28 5.30
N PHE A 121 7.09 7.37 4.69
CA PHE A 121 6.62 6.51 3.60
C PHE A 121 7.43 5.21 3.51
N THR A 122 6.88 4.21 2.82
CA THR A 122 7.55 2.94 2.49
C THR A 122 7.16 2.53 1.08
N LEU A 123 8.13 2.12 0.27
CA LEU A 123 7.92 1.75 -1.14
C LEU A 123 8.52 0.37 -1.42
N ASP A 124 7.96 -0.30 -2.41
CA ASP A 124 8.55 -1.50 -2.98
C ASP A 124 9.24 -1.16 -4.30
N ASP A 125 10.52 -0.78 -4.21
CA ASP A 125 11.28 -0.28 -5.36
C ASP A 125 11.39 -1.31 -6.49
N GLU A 126 11.51 -2.60 -6.15
CA GLU A 126 11.65 -3.66 -7.15
C GLU A 126 10.34 -3.85 -7.92
N ARG A 127 9.19 -3.85 -7.23
CA ARG A 127 7.88 -3.90 -7.90
C ARG A 127 7.66 -2.69 -8.81
N LEU A 128 8.06 -1.49 -8.37
CA LEU A 128 7.96 -0.27 -9.18
C LEU A 128 8.85 -0.29 -10.43
N LYS A 129 9.99 -1.01 -10.40
CA LYS A 129 10.89 -1.16 -11.55
C LYS A 129 10.43 -2.25 -12.53
N GLN A 130 9.86 -3.36 -12.03
CA GLN A 130 9.60 -4.56 -12.83
C GLN A 130 8.36 -4.47 -13.74
N GLU A 131 7.33 -3.70 -13.37
CA GLU A 131 6.07 -3.66 -14.13
C GLU A 131 6.09 -2.73 -15.36
N GLY A 132 7.24 -2.13 -15.70
CA GLY A 132 7.31 -1.01 -16.65
C GLY A 132 6.51 0.19 -16.15
N GLY A 133 6.74 1.40 -16.67
CA GLY A 133 6.10 2.63 -16.18
C GLY A 133 4.56 2.72 -16.29
N ARG A 134 3.84 1.60 -16.47
CA ARG A 134 2.37 1.47 -16.56
C ARG A 134 1.76 0.57 -15.49
N SER A 135 2.48 0.31 -14.40
CA SER A 135 1.86 -0.26 -13.21
C SER A 135 0.78 0.69 -12.69
N ARG A 136 -0.42 0.19 -12.43
CA ARG A 136 -1.47 0.93 -11.71
C ARG A 136 -0.94 1.54 -10.40
N TYR A 137 -0.04 0.83 -9.70
CA TYR A 137 0.60 1.32 -8.48
C TYR A 137 1.52 2.51 -8.71
N PHE A 138 2.25 2.53 -9.83
CA PHE A 138 3.12 3.67 -10.17
C PHE A 138 2.29 4.91 -10.53
N GLU A 139 1.20 4.72 -11.28
CA GLU A 139 0.27 5.81 -11.60
C GLU A 139 -0.42 6.37 -10.34
N GLU A 140 -0.88 5.51 -9.43
CA GLU A 140 -1.46 5.91 -8.14
C GLU A 140 -0.45 6.67 -7.27
N LEU A 141 0.81 6.20 -7.20
CA LEU A 141 1.89 6.88 -6.50
C LEU A 141 2.15 8.28 -7.10
N LEU A 142 2.18 8.37 -8.43
CA LEU A 142 2.43 9.62 -9.14
C LEU A 142 1.29 10.61 -8.94
N GLN A 143 0.03 10.16 -8.91
CA GLN A 143 -1.12 10.99 -8.54
C GLN A 143 -1.01 11.50 -7.10
N ARG A 144 -0.67 10.62 -6.15
CA ARG A 144 -0.48 11.04 -4.75
C ARG A 144 0.65 12.06 -4.60
N ILE A 145 1.75 11.92 -5.35
CA ILE A 145 2.83 12.91 -5.39
C ILE A 145 2.32 14.25 -5.98
N ARG A 146 1.51 14.22 -7.05
CA ARG A 146 0.89 15.42 -7.61
C ARG A 146 -0.02 16.11 -6.61
N ASP A 147 -0.82 15.36 -5.86
CA ASP A 147 -1.69 15.89 -4.81
C ASP A 147 -0.91 16.49 -3.63
N ILE A 148 0.17 15.82 -3.20
CA ILE A 148 1.06 16.39 -2.17
C ILE A 148 1.70 17.68 -2.68
N ARG A 149 2.14 17.71 -3.94
CA ARG A 149 2.71 18.92 -4.56
C ARG A 149 1.66 20.02 -4.68
N SER A 150 0.40 19.69 -4.98
CA SER A 150 -0.71 20.65 -5.04
C SER A 150 -1.17 21.16 -3.67
N SER A 151 -0.65 20.62 -2.55
CA SER A 151 -0.72 21.29 -1.24
C SER A 151 0.18 22.53 -1.13
N GLU A 152 1.08 22.70 -2.10
CA GLU A 152 1.63 23.89 -2.81
C GLU A 152 1.90 25.21 -2.09
N ARG A 153 1.36 25.52 -0.91
CA ARG A 153 1.70 26.72 -0.13
C ARG A 153 3.21 26.82 0.09
N ASN A 154 3.88 25.72 0.44
CA ASN A 154 5.31 25.71 0.73
C ASN A 154 6.17 25.80 -0.54
N PHE A 155 5.69 25.26 -1.67
CA PHE A 155 6.38 25.39 -2.96
C PHE A 155 6.25 26.83 -3.50
N TYR A 156 5.05 27.40 -3.44
CA TYR A 156 4.81 28.81 -3.75
C TYR A 156 5.59 29.76 -2.85
N GLN A 157 5.69 29.45 -1.55
CA GLN A 157 6.49 30.24 -0.62
C GLN A 157 7.97 30.23 -1.01
N LYS A 158 8.57 29.07 -1.33
CA LYS A 158 9.97 29.00 -1.77
C LYS A 158 10.25 29.77 -3.05
N ILE A 159 9.36 29.69 -4.03
CA ILE A 159 9.48 30.48 -5.27
C ILE A 159 9.41 31.98 -4.93
N THR A 160 8.45 32.37 -4.09
CA THR A 160 8.30 33.76 -3.64
C THR A 160 9.52 34.25 -2.87
N ASP A 161 10.10 33.41 -2.01
CA ASP A 161 11.28 33.72 -1.21
C ASP A 161 12.49 33.97 -2.13
N ILE A 162 12.71 33.12 -3.15
CA ILE A 162 13.79 33.32 -4.15
C ILE A 162 13.57 34.63 -4.90
N TYR A 163 12.37 34.88 -5.41
CA TYR A 163 12.10 36.13 -6.15
C TYR A 163 12.19 37.38 -5.27
N SER A 164 11.92 37.26 -3.96
CA SER A 164 12.11 38.36 -3.00
C SER A 164 13.57 38.75 -2.80
N THR A 165 14.52 37.89 -3.19
CA THR A 165 15.96 38.21 -3.19
C THR A 165 16.39 39.05 -4.40
N SER A 166 15.50 39.27 -5.38
CA SER A 166 15.82 40.09 -6.55
C SER A 166 15.98 41.55 -6.17
N ILE A 167 16.99 42.22 -6.75
CA ILE A 167 17.33 43.62 -6.47
C ILE A 167 16.16 44.58 -6.80
N ASP A 168 15.33 44.23 -7.77
CA ASP A 168 14.21 45.01 -8.28
C ASP A 168 12.86 44.63 -7.66
N TYR A 169 12.84 43.70 -6.69
CA TYR A 169 11.61 43.25 -6.05
C TYR A 169 11.01 44.33 -5.14
N ARG A 170 9.74 44.67 -5.39
CA ARG A 170 8.93 45.54 -4.53
C ARG A 170 7.55 44.92 -4.30
N LYS A 171 7.17 44.72 -3.03
CA LYS A 171 5.94 44.00 -2.62
C LYS A 171 4.64 44.65 -3.07
N ASP A 172 4.67 45.97 -3.26
CA ASP A 172 3.52 46.83 -3.49
C ASP A 172 3.26 47.13 -4.97
N VAL A 173 4.19 46.76 -5.86
CA VAL A 173 4.08 47.05 -7.29
C VAL A 173 3.13 46.06 -7.98
N GLU A 174 2.21 46.60 -8.79
CA GLU A 174 1.22 45.83 -9.53
C GLU A 174 1.85 44.80 -10.48
N LEU A 175 2.97 45.15 -11.11
CA LEU A 175 3.78 44.24 -11.92
C LEU A 175 4.18 42.99 -11.15
N THR A 176 4.60 43.13 -9.89
CA THR A 176 5.01 42.02 -9.04
C THR A 176 3.83 41.11 -8.72
N LYS A 177 2.66 41.68 -8.39
CA LYS A 177 1.44 40.89 -8.16
C LYS A 177 1.01 40.11 -9.41
N HIS A 178 1.02 40.75 -10.58
CA HIS A 178 0.70 40.09 -11.85
C HIS A 178 1.70 39.00 -12.23
N PHE A 179 2.99 39.24 -11.99
CA PHE A 179 4.03 38.25 -12.23
C PHE A 179 3.80 36.98 -11.39
N PHE A 180 3.61 37.12 -10.06
CA PHE A 180 3.37 35.96 -9.20
C PHE A 180 2.08 35.21 -9.55
N ALA A 181 0.99 35.93 -9.83
CA ALA A 181 -0.26 35.31 -10.28
C ALA A 181 -0.09 34.54 -11.60
N THR A 182 0.71 35.07 -12.53
CA THR A 182 0.99 34.43 -13.83
C THR A 182 1.84 33.17 -13.66
N VAL A 183 2.91 33.25 -12.86
CA VAL A 183 3.78 32.10 -12.58
C VAL A 183 3.00 31.01 -11.84
N GLN A 184 2.18 31.38 -10.85
CA GLN A 184 1.30 30.47 -10.14
C GLN A 184 0.35 29.74 -11.09
N ASN A 185 -0.34 30.46 -11.99
CA ASN A 185 -1.22 29.84 -12.99
C ASN A 185 -0.49 28.90 -13.96
N LYS A 186 0.70 29.27 -14.43
CA LYS A 186 1.51 28.40 -15.30
C LYS A 186 1.95 27.12 -14.58
N MET A 187 2.28 27.23 -13.29
CA MET A 187 2.67 26.07 -12.46
C MET A 187 1.49 25.15 -12.19
N HIS A 188 0.34 25.69 -11.80
CA HIS A 188 -0.91 24.93 -11.66
C HIS A 188 -1.19 24.11 -12.93
N TYR A 189 -1.14 24.76 -14.09
CA TYR A 189 -1.37 24.07 -15.37
C TYR A 189 -0.30 23.00 -15.66
N ALA A 190 0.97 23.26 -15.36
CA ALA A 190 2.06 22.30 -15.57
C ALA A 190 2.00 21.08 -14.62
N VAL A 191 1.51 21.26 -13.39
CA VAL A 191 1.48 20.20 -12.35
C VAL A 191 0.25 19.31 -12.49
N HIS A 192 -0.92 19.90 -12.73
CA HIS A 192 -2.20 19.18 -12.69
C HIS A 192 -3.13 19.52 -13.86
N GLY A 193 -2.61 20.12 -14.94
CA GLY A 193 -3.33 20.31 -16.21
C GLY A 193 -4.46 21.33 -16.19
N ASN A 194 -4.60 22.12 -15.12
CA ASN A 194 -5.66 23.11 -14.95
C ASN A 194 -5.06 24.43 -14.44
N THR A 195 -5.59 25.57 -14.84
CA THR A 195 -5.29 26.88 -14.25
C THR A 195 -5.94 27.02 -12.87
N ALA A 196 -5.56 28.02 -12.07
CA ALA A 196 -6.16 28.25 -10.76
C ALA A 196 -7.67 28.54 -10.85
N ALA A 197 -8.11 29.22 -11.92
CA ALA A 197 -9.52 29.53 -12.17
C ALA A 197 -10.32 28.26 -12.50
N GLU A 198 -9.80 27.40 -13.39
CA GLU A 198 -10.41 26.11 -13.72
C GLU A 198 -10.46 25.18 -12.50
N LEU A 199 -9.43 25.22 -11.66
CA LEU A 199 -9.35 24.41 -10.45
C LEU A 199 -10.36 24.86 -9.38
N ILE A 200 -10.61 26.16 -9.25
CA ILE A 200 -11.68 26.69 -8.38
C ILE A 200 -13.06 26.31 -8.95
N HIS A 201 -13.25 26.43 -10.27
CA HIS A 201 -14.50 26.08 -10.94
C HIS A 201 -14.85 24.58 -10.79
N ASN A 202 -13.87 23.70 -10.99
CA ASN A 202 -14.06 22.24 -10.89
C ASN A 202 -14.24 21.73 -9.44
N ARG A 203 -13.92 22.55 -8.44
CA ARG A 203 -14.08 22.22 -7.00
C ARG A 203 -15.36 22.79 -6.38
N ALA A 204 -16.04 23.71 -7.06
CA ALA A 204 -17.31 24.31 -6.64
C ALA A 204 -18.50 23.47 -7.12
#